data_AF-A0A2N5NDW2-F1
#
_entry.id   AF-A0A2N5NDW2-F1
#
_cell.length_a   1.000
_cell.length_b   1.000
_cell.length_c   1.000
_cell.angle_alpha   90.00
_cell.angle_beta   90.00
_cell.angle_gamma   90.00
#
_symmetry.space_group_name_H-M   'P 1'
#
loop_
_entity.id
_entity.type
_entity.pdbx_description
1 polymer ?
#
loop_
_entity_poly.entity_id
_entity_poly.type
_entity_poly.pdbx_seq_one_letter_code
_entity_poly.pdbx_strand_id
1 'polypeptide(L)'
;MDLYNALNNTCYENPNDLEVNTLEDAVYLSMKNDISFLIGGTLNLYEHQSTYNPNMPLRGLIYLARLYDGYVETKNINLYSSSLKKLPIPQYFVFYNGTKEQPDETILQLTDAFESVSDNRQPCLQCTAVMLNINYGHNLALMEKCQRLKEYSIFVDTVRIQCKKTSDPRHAVTKAVDICIEKGILRDVLVKHKAEVISMVLTS
;
A
#
# COMPACT_ATOMS: atom_id res chain seq x y z
N MET A 1 -7.39 8.61 6.52
CA MET A 1 -6.87 8.77 7.88
C MET A 1 -6.69 7.43 8.57
N ASP A 2 -7.75 6.62 8.72
CA ASP A 2 -7.71 5.37 9.51
C ASP A 2 -6.59 4.41 9.14
N LEU A 3 -6.34 4.17 7.85
CA LEU A 3 -5.25 3.30 7.40
C LEU A 3 -3.87 3.84 7.82
N TYR A 4 -3.65 5.14 7.62
CA TYR A 4 -2.41 5.81 8.02
C TYR A 4 -2.22 5.72 9.54
N ASN A 5 -3.26 6.05 10.31
CA ASN A 5 -3.26 5.99 11.77
C ASN A 5 -2.96 4.57 12.27
N ALA A 6 -3.56 3.56 11.65
CA ALA A 6 -3.38 2.16 12.02
C ALA A 6 -1.94 1.68 11.79
N LEU A 7 -1.32 2.07 10.68
CA LEU A 7 0.05 1.66 10.31
C LEU A 7 1.12 2.42 11.10
N ASN A 8 0.92 3.72 11.31
CA ASN A 8 1.90 4.58 11.98
C ASN A 8 1.65 4.72 13.49
N ASN A 9 0.63 4.06 14.01
CA ASN A 9 0.19 4.18 15.41
C ASN A 9 -0.02 5.64 15.85
N THR A 10 -0.75 6.40 15.02
CA THR A 10 -1.09 7.81 15.24
C THR A 10 -2.60 8.01 15.39
N CYS A 11 -3.04 9.21 15.76
CA CYS A 11 -4.45 9.52 16.05
C CYS A 11 -4.92 10.82 15.37
N TYR A 12 -4.56 11.04 14.10
CA TYR A 12 -5.01 12.23 13.39
C TYR A 12 -6.51 12.16 13.08
N GLU A 13 -7.25 13.24 13.37
CA GLU A 13 -8.72 13.26 13.27
C GLU A 13 -9.25 14.08 12.09
N ASN A 14 -8.48 15.05 11.57
CA ASN A 14 -8.94 15.94 10.52
C ASN A 14 -8.52 15.44 9.12
N PRO A 15 -9.42 14.84 8.33
CA PRO A 15 -9.08 14.31 7.00
C PRO A 15 -8.73 15.41 6.00
N ASN A 16 -9.13 16.66 6.23
CA ASN A 16 -8.79 17.76 5.32
C ASN A 16 -7.30 18.11 5.34
N ASP A 17 -6.60 17.73 6.40
CA ASP A 17 -5.17 17.95 6.51
C ASP A 17 -4.38 16.94 5.68
N LEU A 18 -5.00 15.82 5.28
CA LEU A 18 -4.37 14.79 4.44
C LEU A 18 -4.48 15.17 2.96
N GLU A 19 -3.36 15.03 2.26
CA GLU A 19 -3.25 15.06 0.81
C GLU A 19 -2.84 13.67 0.33
N VAL A 20 -3.63 13.12 -0.59
CA VAL A 20 -3.36 11.83 -1.24
C VAL A 20 -2.88 12.14 -2.64
N ASN A 21 -1.67 11.72 -2.95
CA ASN A 21 -1.09 11.89 -4.26
C ASN A 21 -0.71 10.52 -4.85
N THR A 22 -0.65 10.45 -6.17
CA THR A 22 -0.33 9.22 -6.90
C THR A 22 0.93 9.41 -7.74
N LEU A 23 1.75 8.36 -7.81
CA LEU A 23 2.88 8.27 -8.71
C LEU A 23 2.82 6.88 -9.35
N GLU A 24 2.43 6.83 -10.63
CA GLU A 24 2.15 5.58 -11.34
C GLU A 24 1.11 4.73 -10.56
N ASP A 25 1.46 3.53 -10.10
CA ASP A 25 0.57 2.65 -9.32
C ASP A 25 0.73 2.81 -7.80
N ALA A 26 1.60 3.71 -7.35
CA ALA A 26 1.84 3.93 -5.93
C ALA A 26 1.07 5.13 -5.40
N VAL A 27 0.59 5.00 -4.16
CA VAL A 27 -0.09 6.05 -3.41
C VAL A 27 0.84 6.56 -2.33
N TYR A 28 0.98 7.88 -2.21
CA TYR A 28 1.69 8.50 -1.10
C TYR A 28 0.80 9.51 -0.38
N LEU A 29 1.06 9.68 0.93
CA LEU A 29 0.26 10.51 1.82
C LEU A 29 1.11 11.64 2.41
N SER A 30 0.60 12.88 2.39
CA SER A 30 1.25 14.08 2.94
C SER A 30 0.27 15.00 3.68
N MET A 31 0.74 15.92 4.54
CA MET A 31 -0.10 16.97 5.13
C MET A 31 -0.15 18.22 4.24
N LYS A 32 -1.31 18.88 4.12
CA LYS A 32 -1.50 20.09 3.27
C LYS A 32 -0.74 21.33 3.73
N ASN A 33 -0.49 21.48 5.02
CA ASN A 33 0.03 22.73 5.60
C ASN A 33 1.52 22.69 5.98
N ASP A 34 2.16 21.52 5.94
CA ASP A 34 3.61 21.41 6.04
C ASP A 34 4.16 21.22 4.64
N ILE A 35 4.83 22.26 4.14
CA ILE A 35 5.47 22.34 2.82
C ILE A 35 5.97 20.96 2.38
N SER A 36 5.18 20.34 1.50
CA SER A 36 5.42 19.16 0.66
C SER A 36 5.93 17.86 1.34
N PHE A 37 5.13 16.80 1.21
CA PHE A 37 5.46 15.36 1.34
C PHE A 37 5.38 14.66 2.71
N LEU A 38 5.02 15.32 3.82
CA LEU A 38 5.25 14.73 5.16
C LEU A 38 4.02 14.63 6.05
N ILE A 39 3.95 13.55 6.81
CA ILE A 39 3.11 13.43 8.00
C ILE A 39 4.05 13.07 9.17
N GLY A 40 4.24 13.99 10.12
CA GLY A 40 5.10 13.77 11.28
C GLY A 40 6.60 13.54 10.98
N GLY A 41 7.10 14.02 9.84
CA GLY A 41 8.49 13.80 9.41
C GLY A 41 8.73 12.49 8.66
N THR A 42 7.66 11.74 8.39
CA THR A 42 7.71 10.46 7.67
C THR A 42 7.18 10.62 6.25
N LEU A 43 7.90 10.05 5.29
CA LEU A 43 7.53 9.95 3.89
C LEU A 43 6.95 8.55 3.65
N ASN A 44 5.63 8.45 3.47
CA ASN A 44 4.93 7.18 3.38
C ASN A 44 4.57 6.83 1.94
N LEU A 45 5.01 5.66 1.49
CA LEU A 45 4.71 5.06 0.20
C LEU A 45 3.89 3.78 0.43
N TYR A 46 2.75 3.68 -0.26
CA TYR A 46 1.86 2.54 -0.18
C TYR A 46 1.62 1.98 -1.58
N GLU A 47 1.75 0.67 -1.71
CA GLU A 47 1.40 -0.05 -2.93
C GLU A 47 0.51 -1.24 -2.61
N HIS A 48 -0.30 -1.64 -3.59
CA HIS A 48 -1.10 -2.85 -3.54
C HIS A 48 -0.55 -3.88 -4.53
N GLN A 49 -0.54 -5.16 -4.15
CA GLN A 49 -0.14 -6.27 -5.03
C GLN A 49 -1.08 -7.47 -4.84
N SER A 50 -1.66 -7.95 -5.94
CA SER A 50 -2.44 -9.20 -6.00
C SER A 50 -1.59 -10.43 -6.30
N THR A 51 -0.29 -10.24 -6.58
CA THR A 51 0.68 -11.31 -6.84
C THR A 51 1.93 -11.07 -6.03
N TYR A 52 2.53 -12.14 -5.48
CA TYR A 52 3.79 -12.01 -4.74
C TYR A 52 4.89 -11.51 -5.67
N ASN A 53 5.50 -10.39 -5.31
CA ASN A 53 6.51 -9.73 -6.13
C ASN A 53 7.74 -9.42 -5.27
N PRO A 54 8.86 -10.15 -5.42
CA PRO A 54 10.08 -9.87 -4.65
C PRO A 54 10.81 -8.61 -5.14
N ASN A 55 10.40 -8.02 -6.28
CA ASN A 55 11.05 -6.84 -6.86
C ASN A 55 10.54 -5.52 -6.29
N MET A 56 9.56 -5.56 -5.38
CA MET A 56 8.98 -4.35 -4.78
C MET A 56 10.02 -3.40 -4.18
N PRO A 57 11.10 -3.86 -3.50
CA PRO A 57 12.13 -2.95 -2.99
C PRO A 57 12.82 -2.10 -4.06
N LEU A 58 13.06 -2.65 -5.27
CA LEU A 58 13.63 -1.89 -6.38
C LEU A 58 12.64 -0.85 -6.90
N ARG A 59 11.36 -1.23 -7.05
CA ARG A 59 10.29 -0.32 -7.46
C ARG A 59 10.12 0.83 -6.46
N GLY A 60 10.08 0.48 -5.17
CA GLY A 60 10.00 1.44 -4.07
C GLY A 60 11.17 2.41 -4.07
N LEU A 61 12.40 1.93 -4.30
CA LEU A 61 13.56 2.80 -4.44
C LEU A 61 13.38 3.85 -5.55
N ILE A 62 12.87 3.47 -6.72
CA ILE A 62 12.65 4.39 -7.85
C ILE A 62 11.64 5.48 -7.45
N TYR A 63 10.55 5.11 -6.78
CA TYR A 63 9.55 6.06 -6.31
C TYR A 63 10.09 6.96 -5.20
N LEU A 64 10.78 6.40 -4.21
CA LEU A 64 11.40 7.15 -3.12
C LEU A 64 12.45 8.14 -3.65
N ALA A 65 13.26 7.76 -4.65
CA ALA A 65 14.24 8.65 -5.27
C ALA A 65 13.56 9.88 -5.89
N ARG A 66 12.46 9.70 -6.63
CA ARG A 66 11.67 10.80 -7.21
C ARG A 66 11.04 11.69 -6.15
N LEU A 67 10.52 11.09 -5.06
CA LEU A 67 9.94 11.83 -3.95
C LEU A 67 10.99 12.67 -3.21
N TYR A 68 12.18 12.12 -2.98
CA TYR A 68 13.28 12.87 -2.37
C TYR A 68 13.84 13.96 -3.28
N ASP A 69 13.89 13.73 -4.59
CA ASP A 69 14.30 14.75 -5.56
C ASP A 69 13.38 15.98 -5.48
N GLY A 70 12.06 15.77 -5.55
CA GLY A 70 11.08 16.84 -5.37
C GLY A 70 11.13 17.49 -3.98
N TYR A 71 11.43 16.72 -2.93
CA TYR A 71 11.61 17.26 -1.57
C TYR A 71 12.86 18.15 -1.47
N VAL A 72 13.98 17.74 -2.06
CA VAL A 72 15.23 18.51 -2.11
C VAL A 72 15.03 19.84 -2.82
N GLU A 73 14.34 19.83 -3.96
CA GLU A 73 14.01 21.04 -4.72
C GLU A 73 13.10 21.97 -3.90
N THR A 74 11.97 21.45 -3.39
CA THR A 74 10.98 22.26 -2.68
C THR A 74 11.54 22.90 -1.40
N LYS A 75 12.42 22.18 -0.70
CA LYS A 75 13.08 22.66 0.53
C LYS A 75 14.39 23.41 0.28
N ASN A 76 14.80 23.57 -0.99
CA ASN A 76 16.08 24.17 -1.37
C ASN A 76 17.27 23.56 -0.61
N ILE A 77 17.29 22.23 -0.49
CA ILE A 77 18.32 21.52 0.28
C ILE A 77 19.64 21.55 -0.50
N ASN A 78 20.64 22.24 0.04
CA ASN A 78 21.98 22.24 -0.53
C ASN A 78 22.72 20.92 -0.21
N LEU A 79 22.67 19.97 -1.16
CA LEU A 79 23.36 18.68 -1.09
C LEU A 79 24.89 18.78 -1.21
N TYR A 80 25.43 19.90 -1.71
CA TYR A 80 26.87 20.16 -1.78
C TYR A 80 27.44 20.76 -0.49
N SER A 81 26.60 20.97 0.52
CA SER A 81 27.04 21.45 1.83
C SER A 81 27.85 20.38 2.56
N SER A 82 28.89 20.81 3.29
CA SER A 82 29.63 19.95 4.24
C SER A 82 28.82 19.60 5.50
N SER A 83 27.67 20.26 5.72
CA SER A 83 26.76 19.96 6.83
C SER A 83 25.72 18.92 6.43
N LEU A 84 25.53 17.90 7.28
CA LEU A 84 24.53 16.85 7.06
C LEU A 84 23.12 17.44 7.01
N LYS A 85 22.39 17.13 5.92
CA LYS A 85 20.97 17.49 5.77
C LYS A 85 20.12 16.32 6.22
N LYS A 86 19.25 16.54 7.21
CA LYS A 86 18.31 15.53 7.68
C LYS A 86 17.18 15.38 6.67
N LEU A 87 16.91 14.15 6.27
CA LEU A 87 15.83 13.80 5.38
C LEU A 87 14.68 13.16 6.17
N PRO A 88 13.45 13.28 5.67
CA PRO A 88 12.32 12.50 6.13
C PRO A 88 12.61 11.01 6.19
N ILE A 89 12.02 10.31 7.17
CA ILE A 89 12.14 8.86 7.26
C ILE A 89 11.24 8.23 6.19
N PRO A 90 11.75 7.39 5.28
CA PRO A 90 10.89 6.69 4.33
C PRO A 90 10.22 5.49 4.99
N GLN A 91 8.95 5.27 4.70
CA GLN A 91 8.20 4.06 5.03
C GLN A 91 7.57 3.54 3.75
N TYR A 92 7.79 2.27 3.45
CA TYR A 92 7.26 1.65 2.24
C TYR A 92 6.51 0.36 2.58
N PHE A 93 5.19 0.42 2.43
CA PHE A 93 4.28 -0.68 2.72
C PHE A 93 3.67 -1.24 1.44
N VAL A 94 3.62 -2.57 1.34
CA VAL A 94 2.98 -3.28 0.24
C VAL A 94 1.82 -4.11 0.79
N PHE A 95 0.60 -3.75 0.44
CA PHE A 95 -0.58 -4.53 0.80
C PHE A 95 -0.75 -5.70 -0.16
N TYR A 96 -0.56 -6.91 0.37
CA TYR A 96 -0.67 -8.15 -0.39
C TYR A 96 -2.04 -8.80 -0.19
N ASN A 97 -2.75 -9.04 -1.28
CA ASN A 97 -3.97 -9.86 -1.30
C ASN A 97 -3.92 -10.92 -2.40
N GLY A 98 -2.75 -11.51 -2.66
CA GLY A 98 -2.65 -12.63 -3.59
C GLY A 98 -3.13 -13.95 -2.99
N THR A 99 -3.16 -14.98 -3.84
CA THR A 99 -3.62 -16.34 -3.49
C THR A 99 -2.50 -17.24 -2.97
N LYS A 100 -1.23 -16.89 -3.19
CA LYS A 100 -0.11 -17.61 -2.60
C LYS A 100 -0.07 -17.32 -1.10
N GLU A 101 -0.02 -18.36 -0.28
CA GLU A 101 0.12 -18.23 1.17
C GLU A 101 1.35 -17.39 1.53
N GLN A 102 1.18 -16.42 2.41
CA GLN A 102 2.21 -15.53 2.95
C GLN A 102 1.91 -15.26 4.43
N PRO A 103 2.94 -15.07 5.28
CA PRO A 103 2.72 -14.68 6.66
C PRO A 103 2.08 -13.28 6.76
N ASP A 104 1.64 -12.89 7.96
CA ASP A 104 1.06 -11.55 8.19
C ASP A 104 2.00 -10.43 7.75
N GLU A 105 3.29 -10.56 8.02
CA GLU A 105 4.31 -9.59 7.62
C GLU A 105 5.50 -10.29 6.95
N THR A 106 6.03 -9.67 5.89
CA THR A 106 7.27 -10.09 5.25
C THR A 106 8.09 -8.85 4.91
N ILE A 107 9.37 -8.85 5.28
CA ILE A 107 10.32 -7.81 4.88
C ILE A 107 10.98 -8.25 3.57
N LEU A 108 10.73 -7.51 2.50
CA LEU A 108 11.43 -7.68 1.22
C LEU A 108 12.63 -6.76 1.19
N GLN A 109 13.80 -7.27 0.77
CA GLN A 109 15.03 -6.49 0.75
C GLN A 109 15.61 -6.41 -0.66
N LEU A 110 16.02 -5.21 -1.07
CA LEU A 110 16.70 -5.01 -2.35
C LEU A 110 18.01 -5.80 -2.44
N THR A 111 18.67 -6.01 -1.30
CA THR A 111 19.93 -6.76 -1.24
C THR A 111 19.79 -8.19 -1.73
N ASP A 112 18.61 -8.79 -1.61
CA ASP A 112 18.32 -10.16 -2.06
C ASP A 112 18.30 -10.27 -3.59
N ALA A 113 18.20 -9.13 -4.31
CA ALA A 113 18.15 -9.08 -5.76
C ALA A 113 19.54 -8.95 -6.43
N PHE A 114 20.59 -8.63 -5.68
CA PHE A 114 21.93 -8.46 -6.26
C PHE A 114 22.62 -9.80 -6.51
N GLU A 115 23.34 -9.89 -7.63
CA GLU A 115 24.16 -11.06 -7.92
C GLU A 115 25.30 -11.21 -6.90
N SER A 116 25.56 -12.46 -6.52
CA SER A 116 26.75 -12.80 -5.74
C SER A 116 27.98 -12.80 -6.65
N VAL A 117 29.04 -12.13 -6.23
CA VAL A 117 30.32 -12.09 -6.95
C VAL A 117 31.44 -12.70 -6.11
N SER A 118 32.46 -13.22 -6.78
CA SER A 118 33.55 -13.99 -6.16
C SER A 118 34.52 -13.16 -5.32
N ASP A 119 34.53 -11.83 -5.50
CA ASP A 119 35.43 -10.91 -4.82
C ASP A 119 34.87 -10.37 -3.49
N ASN A 120 33.75 -10.93 -3.00
CA ASN A 120 33.10 -10.60 -1.73
C ASN A 120 32.70 -9.12 -1.55
N ARG A 121 32.65 -8.32 -2.63
CA ARG A 121 32.23 -6.92 -2.53
C ARG A 121 30.77 -6.82 -2.03
N GLN A 122 30.50 -5.85 -1.16
CA GLN A 122 29.17 -5.65 -0.60
C GLN A 122 28.39 -4.61 -1.41
N PRO A 123 27.06 -4.81 -1.60
CA PRO A 123 26.24 -3.81 -2.26
C PRO A 123 26.16 -2.53 -1.42
N CYS A 124 26.29 -1.37 -2.06
CA CYS A 124 26.19 -0.06 -1.41
C CYS A 124 24.75 0.48 -1.33
N LEU A 125 23.81 -0.20 -1.98
CA LEU A 125 22.42 0.23 -2.12
C LEU A 125 21.51 -0.70 -1.31
N GLN A 126 20.62 -0.11 -0.51
CA GLN A 126 19.67 -0.82 0.34
C GLN A 126 18.32 -0.14 0.26
N CYS A 127 17.26 -0.95 0.18
CA CYS A 127 15.88 -0.51 0.28
C CYS A 127 15.06 -1.70 0.79
N THR A 128 14.09 -1.43 1.64
CA THR A 128 13.21 -2.47 2.21
C THR A 128 11.76 -2.11 1.96
N ALA A 129 10.93 -3.13 1.74
CA ALA A 129 9.48 -2.99 1.69
C ALA A 129 8.86 -3.88 2.77
N VAL A 130 7.93 -3.34 3.55
CA VAL A 130 7.14 -4.11 4.52
C VAL A 130 5.88 -4.59 3.80
N MET A 131 5.86 -5.86 3.43
CA MET A 131 4.70 -6.48 2.81
C MET A 131 3.75 -6.99 3.90
N LEU A 132 2.52 -6.47 3.90
CA LEU A 132 1.46 -6.83 4.84
C LEU A 132 0.42 -7.69 4.12
N ASN A 133 0.19 -8.90 4.60
CA ASN A 133 -0.89 -9.75 4.10
C ASN A 133 -2.23 -9.23 4.59
N ILE A 134 -3.02 -8.65 3.69
CA ILE A 134 -4.34 -8.07 3.98
C ILE A 134 -5.49 -9.01 3.60
N ASN A 135 -5.21 -10.29 3.34
CA ASN A 135 -6.26 -11.29 3.13
C ASN A 135 -7.11 -11.45 4.39
N TYR A 136 -8.37 -11.88 4.22
CA TYR A 136 -9.25 -12.13 5.35
C TYR A 136 -8.65 -13.19 6.30
N GLY A 137 -8.60 -12.88 7.60
CA GLY A 137 -7.96 -13.71 8.62
C GLY A 137 -6.53 -13.32 9.00
N HIS A 138 -5.91 -12.39 8.26
CA HIS A 138 -4.54 -11.91 8.52
C HIS A 138 -4.51 -10.50 9.13
N ASN A 139 -3.39 -10.16 9.78
CA ASN A 139 -3.12 -8.85 10.37
C ASN A 139 -4.29 -8.32 11.23
N LEU A 140 -4.79 -9.15 12.14
CA LEU A 140 -6.03 -8.88 12.88
C LEU A 140 -6.02 -7.53 13.62
N ALA A 141 -4.89 -7.17 14.25
CA ALA A 141 -4.75 -5.88 14.93
C ALA A 141 -4.85 -4.67 13.97
N LEU A 142 -4.33 -4.80 12.74
CA LEU A 142 -4.48 -3.76 11.70
C LEU A 142 -5.95 -3.67 11.24
N MET A 143 -6.60 -4.81 11.07
CA MET A 143 -8.01 -4.89 10.66
C MET A 143 -8.96 -4.31 11.73
N GLU A 144 -8.63 -4.48 13.01
CA GLU A 144 -9.36 -3.87 14.13
C GLU A 144 -9.23 -2.34 14.14
N LYS A 145 -8.06 -1.82 13.80
CA LYS A 145 -7.79 -0.37 13.74
C LYS A 145 -8.31 0.29 12.46
N CYS A 146 -8.46 -0.46 11.37
CA CYS A 146 -8.90 0.05 10.07
C CYS A 146 -10.10 -0.73 9.53
N GLN A 147 -11.31 -0.31 9.93
CA GLN A 147 -12.56 -0.93 9.51
C GLN A 147 -12.70 -0.99 7.97
N ARG A 148 -12.26 0.05 7.26
CA ARG A 148 -12.32 0.09 5.80
C ARG A 148 -11.47 -1.00 5.13
N LEU A 149 -10.26 -1.24 5.65
CA LEU A 149 -9.37 -2.29 5.16
C LEU A 149 -9.94 -3.69 5.50
N LYS A 150 -10.54 -3.84 6.68
CA LYS A 150 -11.25 -5.06 7.09
C LYS A 150 -12.42 -5.37 6.16
N GLU A 151 -13.24 -4.39 5.83
CA GLU A 151 -14.35 -4.58 4.89
C GLU A 151 -13.86 -4.96 3.49
N TYR A 152 -12.75 -4.35 3.04
CA TYR A 152 -12.11 -4.72 1.79
C TYR A 152 -11.61 -6.17 1.78
N SER A 153 -10.97 -6.64 2.85
CA SER A 153 -10.50 -8.03 2.93
C SER A 153 -11.65 -9.04 2.88
N ILE A 154 -12.77 -8.74 3.57
CA ILE A 154 -14.01 -9.53 3.52
C ILE A 154 -14.61 -9.54 2.11
N PHE A 155 -14.64 -8.39 1.43
CA PHE A 155 -15.15 -8.30 0.06
C PHE A 155 -14.33 -9.18 -0.90
N VAL A 156 -13.01 -9.07 -0.87
CA VAL A 156 -12.11 -9.87 -1.72
C VAL A 156 -12.28 -11.37 -1.44
N ASP A 157 -12.38 -11.78 -0.18
CA ASP A 157 -12.65 -13.17 0.19
C ASP A 157 -14.02 -13.65 -0.33
N THR A 158 -15.05 -12.82 -0.18
CA THR A 158 -16.39 -13.12 -0.68
C THR A 158 -16.40 -13.32 -2.19
N VAL A 159 -15.70 -12.48 -2.96
CA VAL A 159 -15.51 -12.65 -4.41
C VAL A 159 -14.89 -14.00 -4.71
N ARG A 160 -13.80 -14.37 -4.04
CA ARG A 160 -13.13 -15.67 -4.25
C ARG A 160 -14.05 -16.85 -3.94
N ILE A 161 -14.81 -16.78 -2.85
CA ILE A 161 -15.78 -17.82 -2.49
C ILE A 161 -16.84 -17.97 -3.58
N GLN A 162 -17.37 -16.88 -4.14
CA GLN A 162 -18.35 -16.97 -5.23
C GLN A 162 -17.73 -17.48 -6.53
N CYS A 163 -16.50 -17.10 -6.87
CA CYS A 163 -15.79 -17.62 -8.05
C CYS A 163 -15.54 -19.13 -7.98
N LYS A 164 -15.43 -19.71 -6.78
CA LYS A 164 -15.34 -21.18 -6.61
C LYS A 164 -16.67 -21.91 -6.84
N LYS A 165 -17.81 -21.20 -6.82
CA LYS A 165 -19.16 -21.79 -6.90
C LYS A 165 -19.74 -21.79 -8.31
N THR A 166 -19.16 -21.01 -9.23
CA THR A 166 -19.65 -20.88 -10.61
C THR A 166 -18.48 -20.67 -11.56
N SER A 167 -18.62 -21.14 -12.80
CA SER A 167 -17.67 -20.86 -13.88
C SER A 167 -17.90 -19.51 -14.55
N ASP A 168 -18.99 -18.80 -14.24
CA ASP A 168 -19.28 -17.44 -14.74
C ASP A 168 -18.70 -16.39 -13.77
N PRO A 169 -17.59 -15.71 -14.13
CA PRO A 169 -16.95 -14.73 -13.26
C PRO A 169 -17.84 -13.51 -13.02
N ARG A 170 -18.62 -13.09 -14.03
CA ARG A 170 -19.49 -11.92 -13.90
C ARG A 170 -20.63 -12.21 -12.93
N HIS A 171 -21.20 -13.40 -12.98
CA HIS A 171 -22.18 -13.86 -12.00
C HIS A 171 -21.58 -13.91 -10.59
N ALA A 172 -20.39 -14.49 -10.44
CA ALA A 172 -19.70 -14.60 -9.16
C ALA A 172 -19.46 -13.23 -8.51
N VAL A 173 -18.89 -12.29 -9.25
CA VAL A 173 -18.59 -10.94 -8.74
C VAL A 173 -19.87 -10.18 -8.43
N THR A 174 -20.88 -10.24 -9.30
CA THR A 174 -22.19 -9.60 -9.04
C THR A 174 -22.81 -10.12 -7.75
N LYS A 175 -22.80 -11.44 -7.55
CA LYS A 175 -23.33 -12.06 -6.34
C LYS A 175 -22.55 -11.68 -5.08
N ALA A 176 -21.22 -11.58 -5.18
CA ALA A 176 -20.37 -11.15 -4.08
C ALA A 176 -20.66 -9.69 -3.68
N VAL A 177 -20.85 -8.80 -4.66
CA VAL A 177 -21.25 -7.40 -4.41
C VAL A 177 -22.59 -7.35 -3.69
N ASP A 178 -23.59 -8.11 -4.14
CA ASP A 178 -24.91 -8.14 -3.50
C ASP A 178 -24.83 -8.61 -2.04
N ILE A 179 -24.09 -9.70 -1.78
CA ILE A 179 -23.86 -10.22 -0.42
C ILE A 179 -23.19 -9.17 0.47
N CYS A 180 -22.20 -8.44 -0.06
CA CYS A 180 -21.49 -7.43 0.72
C CYS A 180 -22.37 -6.21 1.03
N ILE A 181 -23.18 -5.75 0.06
CA ILE A 181 -24.16 -4.68 0.27
C ILE A 181 -25.17 -5.08 1.36
N GLU A 182 -25.72 -6.30 1.30
CA GLU A 182 -26.67 -6.82 2.29
C GLU A 182 -26.06 -6.89 3.70
N LYS A 183 -24.78 -7.23 3.80
CA LYS A 183 -24.05 -7.33 5.07
C LYS A 183 -23.45 -6.00 5.56
N GLY A 184 -23.64 -4.90 4.83
CA GLY A 184 -23.08 -3.60 5.18
C GLY A 184 -21.57 -3.45 4.89
N ILE A 185 -20.95 -4.39 4.19
CA ILE A 185 -19.52 -4.38 3.87
C ILE A 185 -19.26 -3.47 2.65
N LEU A 186 -18.44 -2.42 2.80
CA LEU A 186 -18.18 -1.41 1.76
C LEU A 186 -19.46 -0.84 1.13
N ARG A 187 -20.58 -0.83 1.88
CA ARG A 187 -21.92 -0.61 1.32
C ARG A 187 -22.05 0.72 0.59
N ASP A 188 -21.48 1.78 1.15
CA ASP A 188 -21.46 3.13 0.59
C ASP A 188 -20.81 3.17 -0.81
N VAL A 189 -19.71 2.45 -1.00
CA VAL A 189 -19.01 2.36 -2.30
C VAL A 189 -19.74 1.43 -3.24
N LEU A 190 -20.10 0.22 -2.76
CA LEU A 190 -20.69 -0.81 -3.61
C LEU A 190 -22.07 -0.44 -4.13
N VAL A 191 -22.89 0.27 -3.35
CA VAL A 191 -24.20 0.76 -3.80
C VAL A 191 -24.04 1.81 -4.90
N LYS A 192 -23.07 2.73 -4.75
CA LYS A 192 -22.89 3.85 -5.68
C LYS A 192 -22.15 3.45 -6.96
N HIS A 193 -21.17 2.56 -6.84
CA HIS A 193 -20.21 2.22 -7.91
C HIS A 193 -20.29 0.75 -8.35
N LYS A 194 -21.44 0.09 -8.17
CA LYS A 194 -21.62 -1.35 -8.44
C LYS A 194 -21.06 -1.79 -9.80
N ALA A 195 -21.46 -1.12 -10.88
CA ALA A 195 -21.06 -1.50 -12.24
C ALA A 195 -19.55 -1.34 -12.47
N GLU A 196 -18.96 -0.26 -11.95
CA GLU A 196 -17.52 0.03 -12.03
C GLU A 196 -16.72 -1.01 -11.26
N VAL A 197 -17.13 -1.34 -10.02
CA VAL A 197 -16.48 -2.37 -9.20
C VAL A 197 -16.53 -3.73 -9.89
N ILE A 198 -17.67 -4.13 -10.43
CA ILE A 198 -17.79 -5.40 -11.18
C ILE A 198 -16.85 -5.40 -12.37
N SER A 199 -16.81 -4.32 -13.15
CA SER A 199 -15.92 -4.23 -14.30
C SER A 199 -14.46 -4.32 -13.90
N MET A 200 -14.04 -3.54 -12.89
CA MET A 200 -12.67 -3.50 -12.38
C MET A 200 -12.21 -4.88 -11.94
N VAL A 201 -12.99 -5.59 -11.11
CA VAL A 201 -12.63 -6.91 -10.60
C VAL A 201 -12.50 -7.96 -11.72
N LEU A 202 -13.28 -7.85 -12.79
CA LEU A 202 -13.20 -8.75 -13.94
C LEU A 202 -12.00 -8.48 -14.84
N THR A 203 -11.39 -7.30 -14.75
CA THR A 203 -10.22 -6.90 -15.53
C THR A 203 -8.92 -6.87 -14.72
N SER A 204 -9.00 -7.19 -13.42
CA SER A 204 -7.86 -7.19 -12.46
C SER A 204 -7.06 -8.48 -12.48
#